data_AF-A0A087DKK5-F1
#
_entry.id   AF-A0A087DKK5-F1
#
_cell.length_a   1.000
_cell.length_b   1.000
_cell.length_c   1.000
_cell.angle_alpha   90.00
_cell.angle_beta   90.00
_cell.angle_gamma   90.00
#
_symmetry.space_group_name_H-M   'P 1'
#
loop_
_entity.id
_entity.type
_entity.pdbx_description
1 polymer ?
#
loop_
_entity_poly.entity_id
_entity_poly.type
_entity_poly.pdbx_seq_one_letter_code
_entity_poly.pdbx_strand_id
1 'polypeptide(L)'
;MAGLIDTSSRNLAAELVRHRKTRGDLAKVWGCALSTVDKRLDGSIPLTIKEIEEAAPVFDMNSTQLVMLLIQPIDSIKQFKA
;
A
#
# COMPACT_ATOMS: atom_id res chain seq x y z
N MET A 1 -2.00 -7.75 -16.92
CA MET A 1 -2.38 -6.78 -15.87
C MET A 1 -2.27 -7.33 -14.44
N ALA A 2 -2.39 -8.65 -14.23
CA ALA A 2 -2.23 -9.29 -12.91
C ALA A 2 -0.90 -8.99 -12.20
N GLY A 3 0.21 -8.80 -12.93
CA GLY A 3 1.51 -8.51 -12.34
C GLY A 3 1.64 -7.14 -11.65
N LEU A 4 0.85 -6.13 -12.02
CA LEU A 4 0.94 -4.80 -11.40
C LEU A 4 0.21 -4.76 -10.04
N ILE A 5 -0.96 -5.39 -9.96
CA ILE A 5 -1.82 -5.41 -8.77
C ILE A 5 -1.21 -6.27 -7.65
N ASP A 6 -0.62 -7.41 -8.02
CA ASP A 6 0.09 -8.30 -7.10
C ASP A 6 1.38 -7.65 -6.54
N THR A 7 2.01 -6.79 -7.34
CA THR A 7 3.18 -6.00 -6.90
C THR A 7 2.76 -4.90 -5.91
N SER A 8 1.68 -4.18 -6.18
CA SER A 8 1.20 -3.09 -5.30
C SER A 8 0.82 -3.56 -3.90
N SER A 9 0.17 -4.72 -3.79
CA SER A 9 -0.29 -5.27 -2.50
C SER A 9 0.90 -5.63 -1.60
N ARG A 10 1.87 -6.36 -2.16
CA ARG A 10 3.11 -6.74 -1.48
C ARG A 10 3.98 -5.53 -1.13
N ASN A 11 4.06 -4.56 -2.04
CA ASN A 11 4.80 -3.32 -1.78
C ASN A 11 4.15 -2.49 -0.68
N LEU A 12 2.82 -2.41 -0.61
CA LEU A 12 2.13 -1.71 0.46
C LEU A 12 2.41 -2.34 1.83
N ALA A 13 2.41 -3.67 1.91
CA ALA A 13 2.78 -4.39 3.12
C ALA A 13 4.23 -4.08 3.55
N ALA A 14 5.17 -4.01 2.60
CA ALA A 14 6.55 -3.65 2.86
C ALA A 14 6.69 -2.18 3.32
N GLU A 15 5.93 -1.25 2.74
CA GLU A 15 5.95 0.16 3.13
C GLU A 15 5.42 0.37 4.56
N LEU A 16 4.43 -0.41 5.02
CA LEU A 16 4.01 -0.37 6.42
C LEU A 16 5.19 -0.65 7.36
N VAL A 17 5.97 -1.69 7.07
CA VAL A 17 7.14 -2.06 7.88
C VAL A 17 8.20 -0.96 7.83
N ARG A 18 8.50 -0.42 6.64
CA ARG A 18 9.51 0.62 6.44
C ARG A 18 9.18 1.92 7.18
N HIS A 19 7.92 2.32 7.17
CA HIS A 19 7.45 3.55 7.80
C HIS A 19 6.98 3.35 9.25
N ARG A 20 7.16 2.14 9.83
CA ARG A 20 6.70 1.78 11.18
C ARG A 20 5.21 2.02 11.39
N LYS A 21 4.41 1.76 10.36
CA LYS A 21 2.95 1.83 10.37
C LYS A 21 2.36 0.43 10.56
N THR A 22 1.09 0.39 10.91
CA THR A 22 0.38 -0.84 11.24
C THR A 22 -0.77 -1.08 10.27
N ARG A 23 -1.24 -2.33 10.22
CA ARG A 23 -2.50 -2.68 9.54
C ARG A 23 -3.70 -1.92 10.11
N GLY A 24 -3.63 -1.51 11.39
CA GLY A 24 -4.65 -0.69 12.04
C GLY A 24 -4.74 0.73 11.47
N ASP A 25 -3.62 1.29 11.02
CA ASP A 25 -3.62 2.61 10.37
C ASP A 25 -4.38 2.57 9.05
N LEU A 26 -4.19 1.51 8.25
CA LEU A 26 -4.96 1.27 7.03
C LEU A 26 -6.44 0.98 7.32
N ALA A 27 -6.74 0.12 8.30
CA ALA A 27 -8.12 -0.18 8.68
C ALA A 27 -8.91 1.09 9.06
N LYS A 28 -8.25 2.01 9.78
CA LYS A 28 -8.82 3.29 10.18
C LYS A 28 -9.16 4.18 8.99
N VAL A 29 -8.25 4.35 8.02
CA VAL A 29 -8.47 5.23 6.86
C VAL A 29 -9.44 4.62 5.84
N TRP A 30 -9.44 3.28 5.70
CA TRP A 30 -10.36 2.58 4.80
C TRP A 30 -11.73 2.31 5.42
N GLY A 31 -11.90 2.55 6.73
CA GLY A 31 -13.14 2.28 7.45
C GLY A 31 -13.57 0.80 7.39
N CYS A 32 -12.61 -0.13 7.47
CA CYS A 32 -12.87 -1.56 7.31
C CYS A 32 -12.23 -2.41 8.43
N ALA A 33 -12.59 -3.69 8.50
CA ALA A 33 -12.01 -4.63 9.45
C ALA A 33 -10.57 -5.00 9.08
N LEU A 34 -9.74 -5.35 10.08
CA LEU A 34 -8.37 -5.83 9.87
C LEU A 34 -8.29 -7.03 8.92
N SER A 35 -9.29 -7.92 8.96
CA SER A 35 -9.35 -9.07 8.05
C SER A 35 -9.54 -8.69 6.58
N THR A 36 -10.16 -7.54 6.31
CA THR A 36 -10.24 -6.96 4.95
C THR A 36 -8.88 -6.38 4.56
N VAL A 37 -8.18 -5.70 5.47
CA VAL A 37 -6.82 -5.20 5.23
C VAL A 37 -5.86 -6.34 4.90
N ASP A 38 -5.89 -7.43 5.66
CA ASP A 38 -5.03 -8.60 5.43
C ASP A 38 -5.22 -9.15 4.01
N LYS A 39 -6.47 -9.30 3.55
CA LYS A 39 -6.81 -9.75 2.20
C LYS A 39 -6.39 -8.79 1.08
N ARG A 40 -6.30 -7.48 1.37
CA ARG A 40 -5.75 -6.51 0.41
C ARG A 40 -4.23 -6.63 0.33
N LEU A 41 -3.56 -6.75 1.48
CA LEU A 41 -2.10 -6.81 1.57
C LEU A 41 -1.52 -8.13 1.03
N ASP A 42 -2.24 -9.24 1.17
CA ASP A 42 -1.84 -10.54 0.60
C ASP A 42 -2.21 -10.71 -0.88
N GLY A 43 -2.90 -9.72 -1.47
CA GLY A 43 -3.29 -9.71 -2.88
C GLY A 43 -4.55 -10.53 -3.21
N SER A 44 -5.20 -11.17 -2.22
CA SER A 44 -6.45 -11.92 -2.41
C SER A 44 -7.59 -11.04 -2.92
N ILE A 45 -7.58 -9.76 -2.56
CA ILE A 45 -8.51 -8.75 -3.07
C ILE A 45 -7.68 -7.56 -3.61
N PRO A 46 -7.86 -7.15 -4.88
CA PRO A 46 -7.10 -6.04 -5.48
C PRO A 46 -7.28 -4.71 -4.75
N LEU A 47 -6.22 -3.93 -4.52
CA LEU A 47 -6.37 -2.55 -4.05
C LEU A 47 -7.17 -1.69 -5.04
N THR A 48 -8.06 -0.86 -4.53
CA THR A 48 -8.76 0.16 -5.32
C THR A 48 -7.98 1.48 -5.34
N ILE A 49 -8.24 2.33 -6.34
CA ILE A 49 -7.63 3.67 -6.42
C ILE A 49 -7.94 4.48 -5.16
N LYS A 50 -9.19 4.45 -4.69
CA LYS A 50 -9.62 5.13 -3.47
C LYS A 50 -8.83 4.67 -2.24
N GLU A 51 -8.62 3.38 -2.08
CA GLU A 51 -7.83 2.85 -0.95
C GLU A 51 -6.37 3.30 -1.01
N ILE A 52 -5.81 3.47 -2.20
CA ILE A 52 -4.45 4.03 -2.36
C ILE A 52 -4.45 5.52 -2.00
N GLU A 53 -5.44 6.29 -2.44
CA GLU A 53 -5.59 7.71 -2.10
C GLU A 53 -5.73 7.93 -0.58
N GLU A 54 -6.56 7.11 0.09
CA GLU A 54 -6.77 7.15 1.53
C GLU A 54 -5.57 6.64 2.34
N ALA A 55 -4.76 5.73 1.77
CA ALA A 55 -3.56 5.22 2.41
C ALA A 55 -2.37 6.21 2.31
N ALA A 56 -2.31 7.06 1.29
CA ALA A 56 -1.15 7.94 1.08
C ALA A 56 -0.81 8.85 2.28
N PRO A 57 -1.79 9.50 2.96
CA PRO A 57 -1.52 10.29 4.17
C PRO A 57 -0.95 9.48 5.34
N VAL A 58 -1.16 8.15 5.39
CA VAL A 58 -0.55 7.28 6.42
C VAL A 58 0.97 7.30 6.33
N PHE A 59 1.51 7.53 5.13
CA PHE A 59 2.94 7.59 4.82
C PHE A 59 3.48 9.01 4.67
N ASP A 60 2.70 10.04 5.01
CA ASP A 60 3.04 11.45 4.78
C ASP A 60 3.28 11.76 3.28
N MET A 61 2.52 11.09 2.40
CA MET A 61 2.63 11.18 0.94
C MET A 61 1.30 11.60 0.30
N ASN A 62 1.37 12.09 -0.94
CA ASN A 62 0.21 12.15 -1.83
C ASN A 62 0.01 10.81 -2.59
N SER A 63 -1.17 10.64 -3.18
CA SER A 63 -1.54 9.38 -3.87
C SER A 63 -0.60 9.04 -5.02
N THR A 64 -0.13 10.03 -5.80
CA THR A 64 0.83 9.83 -6.88
C THR A 64 2.17 9.28 -6.35
N GLN A 65 2.70 9.86 -5.28
CA GLN A 65 3.95 9.39 -4.64
C GLN A 65 3.81 7.95 -4.15
N LEU A 66 2.68 7.62 -3.50
CA LEU A 66 2.43 6.26 -3.04
C LEU A 66 2.32 5.29 -4.23
N VAL A 67 1.54 5.61 -5.27
CA VAL A 67 1.44 4.77 -6.48
C VAL A 67 2.82 4.50 -7.09
N MET A 68 3.66 5.53 -7.20
CA MET A 68 5.02 5.39 -7.72
C MET A 68 5.91 4.47 -6.88
N LEU A 69 5.67 4.32 -5.57
CA LEU A 69 6.33 3.30 -4.75
C LEU A 69 5.73 1.91 -5.02
N LEU A 70 4.41 1.82 -5.04
CA LEU A 70 3.70 0.54 -5.13
C LEU A 70 3.92 -0.18 -6.46
N ILE A 71 4.19 0.52 -7.56
CA ILE A 71 4.44 -0.11 -8.87
C ILE A 71 5.91 -0.49 -9.11
N GLN A 72 6.83 -0.20 -8.18
CA GLN A 72 8.23 -0.54 -8.37
C GLN A 72 8.45 -2.06 -8.33
N PRO A 73 9.37 -2.61 -9.14
CA PRO A 73 9.75 -4.01 -9.03
C PRO A 73 10.25 -4.30 -7.61
N ILE A 74 9.79 -5.41 -7.01
CA ILE A 74 10.07 -5.79 -5.61
C ILE A 74 11.58 -5.83 -5.31
N ASP A 75 12.39 -6.28 -6.27
CA ASP A 75 13.85 -6.38 -6.15
C ASP A 75 14.59 -5.05 -6.45
N SER A 76 13.86 -3.96 -6.71
CA SER A 76 14.42 -2.67 -7.12
C SER A 76 13.68 -1.46 -6.56
N ILE A 77 13.02 -1.61 -5.40
CA ILE A 77 12.41 -0.46 -4.70
C ILE A 77 13.52 0.53 -4.35
N LYS A 78 13.64 1.60 -5.14
CA LYS A 78 14.54 2.72 -4.90
C LYS A 78 13.73 3.76 -4.13
N GLN A 79 14.24 4.14 -2.97
CA GLN A 79 13.66 5.19 -2.14
C GLN A 79 13.52 6.48 -2.94
N PHE A 80 12.36 7.12 -2.89
CA PHE A 80 12.28 8.55 -3.12
C PHE A 80 12.74 9.22 -1.83
N LYS A 81 13.92 9.85 -1.86
CA LYS A 81 14.37 10.68 -0.74
C LYS A 81 13.46 11.91 -0.67
N ALA A 82 13.01 12.22 0.55
CA ALA A 82 12.37 13.48 0.88
C ALA A 82 13.32 14.66 0.66
#